data_AF-A0AAE9DW80-F1
#
_entry.id   AF-A0AAE9DW80-F1
#
_cell.length_a   1.000
_cell.length_b   1.000
_cell.length_c   1.000
_cell.angle_alpha   90.00
_cell.angle_beta   90.00
_cell.angle_gamma   90.00
#
_symmetry.space_group_name_H-M   'P 1'
#
loop_
_entity.id
_entity.type
_entity.pdbx_description
1 polymer ?
#
loop_
_entity_poly.entity_id
_entity_poly.type
_entity_poly.pdbx_seq_one_letter_code
_entity_poly.pdbx_strand_id
1 'polypeptide(L)'
;MRREEEVERIRAAEQKLKDKSELYDRMQEGAVNLSNSEDSSFDFLVDFGTKRRKIDEDRAIERDRFREQETAAPVGFGWGPVPEHYHHSEEQRVYGTSHMRLSMNANKRRDDIEKLLDMSKQTDAELAKRKEARKKKDKERRDKLNKMRVRNGLEPLPSPPPTPPPPEIDLDSIPLPGQKETPEERHARLMKSDREWDRGKGLYTTWIEKERDEREDEFRPPDSYFQ
;
A
#
# COMPACT_ATOMS: atom_id res chain seq x y z
N MET A 1 -59.56 14.97 13.58
CA MET A 1 -59.40 14.64 12.15
C MET A 1 -57.96 14.80 11.67
N ARG A 2 -57.50 15.96 11.17
CA ARG A 2 -56.19 16.05 10.49
C ARG A 2 -54.94 15.73 11.36
N ARG A 3 -54.95 16.04 12.66
CA ARG A 3 -53.85 15.72 13.59
C ARG A 3 -53.83 14.26 14.04
N GLU A 4 -54.99 13.61 14.15
CA GLU A 4 -55.09 12.21 14.56
C GLU A 4 -54.59 11.29 13.45
N GLU A 5 -54.94 11.62 12.19
CA GLU A 5 -54.41 10.93 11.01
C GLU A 5 -52.89 11.08 10.85
N GLU A 6 -52.31 12.23 11.22
CA GLU A 6 -50.86 12.43 11.22
C GLU A 6 -50.15 11.60 12.30
N VAL A 7 -50.72 11.51 13.50
CA VAL A 7 -50.18 10.69 14.59
C VAL A 7 -50.24 9.19 14.24
N GLU A 8 -51.31 8.73 13.60
CA GLU A 8 -51.44 7.36 13.12
C GLU A 8 -50.42 7.03 12.01
N ARG A 9 -50.18 7.97 11.08
CA ARG A 9 -49.14 7.80 10.05
C ARG A 9 -47.73 7.71 10.64
N ILE A 10 -47.43 8.51 11.66
CA ILE A 10 -46.13 8.48 12.35
C ILE A 10 -45.94 7.14 13.05
N ARG A 11 -46.94 6.66 13.80
CA ARG A 11 -46.87 5.34 14.46
C ARG A 11 -46.73 4.19 13.47
N ALA A 12 -47.44 4.24 12.34
CA ALA A 12 -47.30 3.23 11.29
C ALA A 12 -45.91 3.27 10.63
N ALA A 13 -45.29 4.46 10.51
CA ALA A 13 -43.94 4.60 10.03
C ALA A 13 -42.91 4.04 11.02
N GLU A 14 -43.09 4.29 12.32
CA GLU A 14 -42.25 3.74 13.39
C GLU A 14 -42.31 2.21 13.44
N GLN A 15 -43.51 1.62 13.35
CA GLN A 15 -43.69 0.18 13.27
C GLN A 15 -42.99 -0.42 12.05
N LYS A 16 -43.17 0.19 10.86
CA LYS A 16 -42.46 -0.26 9.65
C LYS A 16 -40.94 -0.13 9.78
N LEU A 17 -40.45 0.85 10.51
CA LEU A 17 -39.02 1.01 10.74
C LEU A 17 -38.49 -0.10 11.66
N LYS A 18 -39.24 -0.42 12.72
CA LYS A 18 -38.93 -1.49 13.66
C LYS A 18 -38.96 -2.86 13.01
N ASP A 19 -39.98 -3.15 12.21
CA ASP A 19 -40.08 -4.42 11.47
C ASP A 19 -38.92 -4.58 10.49
N LYS A 20 -38.49 -3.47 9.86
CA LYS A 20 -37.32 -3.47 8.97
C LYS A 20 -36.03 -3.70 9.75
N SER A 21 -35.82 -3.04 10.89
CA SER A 21 -34.60 -3.28 11.69
C SER A 21 -34.53 -4.72 12.19
N GLU A 22 -35.63 -5.27 12.69
CA GLU A 22 -35.71 -6.67 13.12
C GLU A 22 -35.48 -7.67 11.97
N LEU A 23 -35.84 -7.29 10.73
CA LEU A 23 -35.51 -8.09 9.54
C LEU A 23 -34.02 -8.01 9.19
N TYR A 24 -33.41 -6.83 9.29
CA TYR A 24 -31.97 -6.66 9.08
C TYR A 24 -31.15 -7.43 10.12
N ASP A 25 -31.55 -7.40 11.38
CA ASP A 25 -30.90 -8.15 12.46
C ASP A 25 -30.98 -9.67 12.21
N ARG A 26 -32.16 -10.17 11.82
CA ARG A 26 -32.32 -11.58 11.42
C ARG A 26 -31.48 -11.96 10.19
N MET A 27 -31.38 -11.07 9.17
CA MET A 27 -30.50 -11.27 8.00
C MET A 27 -29.04 -11.34 8.42
N GLN A 28 -28.65 -10.52 9.39
CA GLN A 28 -27.28 -10.47 9.91
C GLN A 28 -26.92 -11.70 10.76
N GLU A 29 -27.90 -12.31 11.42
CA GLU A 29 -27.73 -13.56 12.16
C GLU A 29 -27.79 -14.81 11.27
N GLY A 30 -28.13 -14.65 9.98
CA GLY A 30 -28.29 -15.74 9.02
C GLY A 30 -29.59 -16.54 9.20
N ALA A 31 -30.52 -16.06 10.04
CA ALA A 31 -31.77 -16.73 10.39
C ALA A 31 -32.95 -16.16 9.60
N VAL A 32 -32.81 -16.03 8.26
CA VAL A 32 -33.89 -15.53 7.39
C VAL A 32 -34.48 -16.65 6.58
N ASN A 33 -35.51 -17.24 7.16
CA ASN A 33 -36.43 -18.12 6.45
C ASN A 33 -37.57 -17.24 5.92
N LEU A 34 -37.57 -16.97 4.61
CA LEU A 34 -38.72 -16.39 3.95
C LEU A 34 -39.74 -17.51 3.72
N SER A 35 -40.71 -17.66 4.64
CA SER A 35 -41.86 -18.53 4.44
C SER A 35 -42.91 -17.79 3.60
N ASN A 36 -43.23 -18.30 2.41
CA ASN A 36 -44.47 -17.92 1.73
C ASN A 36 -45.68 -18.62 2.41
N SER A 37 -46.89 -18.22 2.04
CA SER A 37 -48.16 -18.77 2.58
C SER A 37 -48.37 -20.27 2.37
N GLU A 38 -47.46 -20.94 1.67
CA GLU A 38 -47.40 -22.38 1.50
C GLU A 38 -46.03 -22.90 1.94
N ASP A 39 -45.79 -22.88 3.26
CA ASP A 39 -44.79 -23.63 4.05
C ASP A 39 -43.57 -24.24 3.32
N SER A 40 -42.93 -23.44 2.47
CA SER A 40 -41.71 -23.82 1.76
C SER A 40 -40.62 -22.85 2.18
N SER A 41 -39.71 -23.35 3.01
CA SER A 41 -38.51 -22.63 3.44
C SER A 41 -37.51 -22.63 2.29
N PHE A 42 -37.07 -21.44 1.87
CA PHE A 42 -35.99 -21.28 0.91
C PHE A 42 -34.68 -21.01 1.64
N ASP A 43 -33.69 -21.87 1.43
CA ASP A 43 -32.32 -21.63 1.89
C ASP A 43 -31.60 -20.72 0.87
N PHE A 44 -31.02 -19.62 1.34
CA PHE A 44 -30.18 -18.78 0.50
C PHE A 44 -28.86 -19.51 0.20
N LEU A 45 -28.43 -19.52 -1.08
CA LEU A 45 -27.13 -20.06 -1.50
C LEU A 45 -25.93 -19.27 -0.92
N VAL A 46 -26.19 -18.08 -0.36
CA VAL A 46 -25.17 -17.18 0.20
C VAL A 46 -25.40 -17.03 1.70
N ASP A 47 -24.41 -17.44 2.51
CA ASP A 47 -24.40 -17.23 3.96
C ASP A 47 -23.96 -15.78 4.26
N PHE A 48 -24.93 -14.95 4.67
CA PHE A 48 -24.72 -13.55 5.03
C PHE A 48 -23.87 -13.35 6.30
N GLY A 49 -23.69 -14.38 7.12
CA GLY A 49 -22.87 -14.36 8.34
C GLY A 49 -21.38 -14.61 8.11
N THR A 50 -20.99 -15.08 6.93
CA THR A 50 -19.58 -15.43 6.59
C THR A 50 -18.59 -14.30 6.84
N LYS A 51 -18.94 -13.07 6.44
CA LYS A 51 -18.06 -11.92 6.61
C LYS A 51 -17.84 -11.56 8.08
N ARG A 52 -18.86 -11.73 8.93
CA ARG A 52 -18.77 -11.45 10.37
C ARG A 52 -17.97 -12.52 11.10
N ARG A 53 -18.21 -13.80 10.80
CA ARG A 53 -17.40 -14.90 11.36
C ARG A 53 -15.93 -14.74 11.04
N LYS A 54 -15.60 -14.34 9.80
CA LYS A 54 -14.22 -14.06 9.40
C LYS A 54 -13.58 -12.91 10.21
N ILE A 55 -14.33 -11.83 10.45
CA ILE A 55 -13.84 -10.70 11.27
C ILE A 55 -13.61 -11.14 12.73
N ASP A 56 -14.51 -11.94 13.29
CA ASP A 56 -14.39 -12.43 14.66
C ASP A 56 -13.25 -13.47 14.80
N GLU A 57 -13.03 -14.31 13.79
CA GLU A 57 -11.88 -15.22 13.69
C GLU A 57 -10.55 -14.46 13.59
N ASP A 58 -10.47 -13.45 12.71
CA ASP A 58 -9.28 -12.60 12.57
C ASP A 58 -8.94 -11.89 13.89
N ARG A 59 -9.95 -11.39 14.60
CA ARG A 59 -9.80 -10.75 15.92
C ARG A 59 -9.34 -11.76 17.00
N ALA A 60 -9.80 -13.00 16.95
CA ALA A 60 -9.37 -14.05 17.88
C ALA A 60 -7.90 -14.45 17.63
N ILE A 61 -7.50 -14.62 16.36
CA ILE A 61 -6.12 -14.92 15.96
C ILE A 61 -5.16 -13.82 16.42
N GLU A 62 -5.57 -12.55 16.30
CA GLU A 62 -4.78 -11.41 16.76
C GLU A 62 -4.59 -11.40 18.29
N ARG A 63 -5.65 -11.74 19.03
CA ARG A 63 -5.61 -11.85 20.49
C ARG A 63 -4.68 -12.97 20.98
N ASP A 64 -4.67 -14.11 20.29
CA ASP A 64 -3.78 -15.23 20.62
C ASP A 64 -2.32 -14.90 20.30
N ARG A 65 -2.04 -14.26 19.16
CA ARG A 65 -0.69 -13.75 18.83
C ARG A 65 -0.16 -12.74 19.84
N PHE A 66 -1.04 -11.96 20.48
CA PHE A 66 -0.66 -11.02 21.51
C PHE A 66 -0.33 -11.72 22.84
N ARG A 67 -1.11 -12.74 23.24
CA ARG A 67 -0.78 -13.59 24.40
C ARG A 67 0.58 -14.28 24.25
N GLU A 68 0.90 -14.74 23.05
CA GLU A 68 2.22 -15.29 22.74
C GLU A 68 3.33 -14.24 22.88
N GLN A 69 3.07 -12.97 22.56
CA GLN A 69 4.03 -11.87 22.74
C GLN A 69 4.24 -11.47 24.21
N GLU A 70 3.17 -11.40 25.00
CA GLU A 70 3.26 -11.14 26.45
C GLU A 70 4.02 -12.24 27.18
N THR A 71 3.84 -13.50 26.77
CA THR A 71 4.54 -14.64 27.36
C THR A 71 5.98 -14.81 26.85
N ALA A 72 6.31 -14.28 25.67
CA ALA A 72 7.66 -14.31 25.10
C ALA A 72 8.54 -13.11 25.48
N ALA A 73 7.99 -12.07 26.12
CA ALA A 73 8.76 -10.91 26.56
C ALA A 73 9.68 -11.27 27.76
N PRO A 74 11.02 -11.08 27.66
CA PRO A 74 11.92 -11.33 28.78
C PRO A 74 11.67 -10.30 29.89
N VAL A 75 11.36 -10.78 31.09
CA VAL A 75 11.17 -9.92 32.27
C VAL A 75 12.55 -9.47 32.76
N GLY A 76 13.01 -8.30 32.31
CA GLY A 76 14.32 -7.78 32.71
C GLY A 76 14.58 -6.31 32.34
N PHE A 77 14.54 -5.46 33.38
CA PHE A 77 15.22 -4.16 33.56
C PHE A 77 14.97 -3.01 32.55
N GLY A 78 14.31 -1.95 33.04
CA GLY A 78 14.43 -0.59 32.49
C GLY A 78 13.33 -0.17 31.51
N TRP A 79 12.06 -0.26 31.90
CA TRP A 79 10.98 0.35 31.11
C TRP A 79 10.89 1.85 31.45
N GLY A 80 11.11 2.70 30.44
CA GLY A 80 10.66 4.09 30.47
C GLY A 80 9.12 4.17 30.61
N PRO A 81 8.56 5.37 30.87
CA PRO A 81 7.13 5.51 31.14
C PRO A 81 6.31 4.87 30.01
N VAL A 82 5.39 3.97 30.39
CA VAL A 82 4.42 3.32 29.51
C VAL A 82 3.68 4.43 28.76
N PRO A 83 3.67 4.46 27.42
CA PRO A 83 2.91 5.45 26.69
C PRO A 83 1.42 5.33 27.05
N GLU A 84 0.90 6.31 27.79
CA GLU A 84 -0.50 6.33 28.30
C GLU A 84 -1.57 6.39 27.20
N HIS A 85 -1.16 6.39 25.93
CA HIS A 85 -2.01 6.58 24.76
C HIS A 85 -2.00 5.37 23.81
N TYR A 86 -1.52 4.19 24.24
CA TYR A 86 -1.63 2.99 23.39
C TYR A 86 -3.07 2.43 23.44
N HIS A 87 -3.93 2.98 22.59
CA HIS A 87 -5.25 2.41 22.36
C HIS A 87 -5.15 1.30 21.30
N HIS A 88 -5.43 0.08 21.70
CA HIS A 88 -5.43 -1.14 20.88
C HIS A 88 -6.54 -1.15 19.80
N SER A 89 -7.35 -0.10 19.73
CA SER A 89 -8.36 0.16 18.70
C SER A 89 -8.02 1.36 17.82
N GLU A 90 -6.96 2.10 18.11
CA GLU A 90 -6.42 3.07 17.16
C GLU A 90 -5.72 2.28 16.06
N GLU A 91 -6.09 2.55 14.80
CA GLU A 91 -5.49 1.92 13.63
C GLU A 91 -3.97 2.05 13.74
N GLN A 92 -3.29 0.95 14.10
CA GLN A 92 -1.85 0.86 13.93
C GLN A 92 -1.59 1.33 12.51
N ARG A 93 -0.68 2.30 12.34
CA ARG A 93 -0.23 2.68 10.99
C ARG A 93 0.13 1.38 10.30
N VAL A 94 -0.73 0.94 9.38
CA VAL A 94 -0.50 -0.26 8.59
C VAL A 94 0.60 0.17 7.65
N TYR A 95 1.82 0.03 8.12
CA TYR A 95 2.97 0.22 7.30
C TYR A 95 2.74 -0.65 6.06
N GLY A 96 2.88 -0.06 4.88
CA GLY A 96 2.62 -0.78 3.63
C GLY A 96 3.48 -2.04 3.52
N THR A 97 3.32 -2.77 2.43
CA THR A 97 4.01 -4.05 2.14
C THR A 97 5.55 -4.03 2.32
N SER A 98 6.18 -2.86 2.45
CA SER A 98 7.59 -2.67 2.77
C SER A 98 7.99 -2.99 4.22
N HIS A 99 7.05 -3.08 5.16
CA HIS A 99 7.35 -3.30 6.59
C HIS A 99 6.91 -4.68 7.07
N MET A 100 7.37 -5.74 6.39
CA MET A 100 7.22 -7.10 6.89
C MET A 100 8.29 -7.37 7.96
N ARG A 101 7.89 -7.66 9.20
CA ARG A 101 8.84 -8.06 10.25
C ARG A 101 9.35 -9.48 9.96
N LEU A 102 10.63 -9.60 9.65
CA LEU A 102 11.28 -10.91 9.49
C LEU A 102 11.52 -11.57 10.85
N SER A 103 11.62 -12.90 10.85
CA SER A 103 11.90 -13.66 12.05
C SER A 103 13.28 -13.32 12.66
N MET A 104 13.38 -13.43 14.00
CA MET A 104 14.63 -13.16 14.73
C MET A 104 15.67 -14.28 14.57
N ASN A 105 15.22 -15.51 14.29
CA ASN A 105 16.09 -16.65 14.01
C ASN A 105 16.71 -16.52 12.61
N ALA A 106 18.03 -16.61 12.51
CA ALA A 106 18.77 -16.44 11.26
C ALA A 106 18.34 -17.41 10.15
N ASN A 107 18.02 -18.67 10.48
CA ASN A 107 17.63 -19.67 9.49
C ASN A 107 16.23 -19.38 8.95
N LYS A 108 15.26 -19.20 9.85
CA LYS A 108 13.89 -18.82 9.47
C LYS A 108 13.86 -17.51 8.67
N ARG A 109 14.73 -16.55 9.03
CA ARG A 109 14.85 -15.28 8.31
C ARG A 109 15.29 -15.48 6.86
N ARG A 110 16.25 -16.39 6.62
CA ARG A 110 16.71 -16.70 5.26
C ARG A 110 15.59 -17.32 4.44
N ASP A 111 14.87 -18.28 5.01
CA ASP A 111 13.73 -18.93 4.36
C ASP A 111 12.62 -17.92 4.04
N ASP A 112 12.31 -17.02 4.99
CA ASP A 112 11.34 -15.93 4.81
C ASP A 112 11.75 -14.99 3.67
N ILE A 113 13.03 -14.62 3.59
CA ILE A 113 13.57 -13.75 2.52
C ILE A 113 13.54 -14.48 1.17
N GLU A 114 13.95 -15.74 1.11
CA GLU A 114 13.95 -16.53 -0.12
C GLU A 114 12.53 -16.64 -0.70
N LYS A 115 11.56 -16.93 0.18
CA LYS A 115 10.15 -16.95 -0.20
C LYS A 115 9.67 -15.61 -0.76
N LEU A 116 10.06 -14.49 -0.16
CA LEU A 116 9.73 -13.16 -0.67
C LEU A 116 10.33 -12.89 -2.05
N LEU A 117 11.59 -13.28 -2.26
CA LEU A 117 12.27 -13.15 -3.55
C LEU A 117 11.57 -13.98 -4.63
N ASP A 118 11.15 -15.20 -4.30
CA ASP A 118 10.44 -16.05 -5.25
C ASP A 118 9.05 -15.52 -5.60
N MET A 119 8.30 -14.98 -4.63
CA MET A 119 7.04 -14.28 -4.90
C MET A 119 7.24 -13.04 -5.78
N SER A 120 8.34 -12.31 -5.59
CA SER A 120 8.70 -11.18 -6.46
C SER A 120 8.94 -11.64 -7.90
N LYS A 121 9.77 -12.68 -8.09
CA LYS A 121 10.04 -13.25 -9.43
C LYS A 121 8.76 -13.72 -10.13
N GLN A 122 7.85 -14.37 -9.38
CA GLN A 122 6.55 -14.79 -9.91
C GLN A 122 5.71 -13.60 -10.36
N THR A 123 5.64 -12.55 -9.53
CA THR A 123 4.91 -11.32 -9.84
C THR A 123 5.49 -10.64 -11.08
N ASP A 124 6.81 -10.54 -11.19
CA ASP A 124 7.49 -9.95 -12.36
C ASP A 124 7.19 -10.73 -13.64
N ALA A 125 7.20 -12.07 -13.57
CA ALA A 125 6.83 -12.92 -14.69
C ALA A 125 5.36 -12.73 -15.11
N GLU A 126 4.44 -12.60 -14.17
CA GLU A 126 3.02 -12.32 -14.47
C GLU A 126 2.81 -10.92 -15.06
N LEU A 127 3.50 -9.91 -14.52
CA LEU A 127 3.47 -8.55 -15.05
C LEU A 127 4.03 -8.50 -16.47
N ALA A 128 5.11 -9.22 -16.75
CA ALA A 128 5.67 -9.37 -18.09
C ALA A 128 4.64 -10.00 -19.05
N LYS A 129 4.04 -11.14 -18.68
CA LYS A 129 2.97 -11.79 -19.46
C LYS A 129 1.79 -10.86 -19.72
N ARG A 130 1.34 -10.12 -18.70
CA ARG A 130 0.23 -9.16 -18.83
C ARG A 130 0.58 -8.00 -19.76
N LYS A 131 1.83 -7.51 -19.70
CA LYS A 131 2.35 -6.46 -20.59
C LYS A 131 2.40 -6.95 -22.04
N GLU A 132 2.86 -8.17 -22.28
CA GLU A 132 2.87 -8.79 -23.61
C GLU A 132 1.46 -9.01 -24.16
N ALA A 133 0.55 -9.54 -23.34
CA ALA A 133 -0.85 -9.73 -23.72
C ALA A 133 -1.52 -8.39 -24.09
N ARG A 134 -1.22 -7.32 -23.34
CA ARG A 134 -1.70 -5.96 -23.66
C ARG A 134 -1.12 -5.47 -24.99
N LYS A 135 0.19 -5.61 -25.21
CA LYS A 135 0.83 -5.24 -26.49
C LYS A 135 0.21 -5.99 -27.68
N LYS A 136 -0.08 -7.28 -27.53
CA LYS A 136 -0.74 -8.10 -28.57
C LYS A 136 -2.15 -7.61 -28.87
N LYS A 137 -2.96 -7.36 -27.83
CA LYS A 137 -4.33 -6.81 -27.99
C LYS A 137 -4.32 -5.44 -28.65
N ASP A 138 -3.38 -4.57 -28.29
CA ASP A 138 -3.26 -3.25 -28.88
C ASP A 138 -2.83 -3.34 -30.37
N LYS A 139 -1.95 -4.28 -30.72
CA LYS A 139 -1.59 -4.58 -32.12
C LYS A 139 -2.80 -5.09 -32.92
N GLU A 140 -3.53 -6.07 -32.40
CA GLU A 140 -4.73 -6.61 -33.05
C GLU A 140 -5.82 -5.55 -33.24
N ARG A 141 -6.07 -4.72 -32.22
CA ARG A 141 -7.03 -3.59 -32.31
C ARG A 141 -6.60 -2.62 -33.41
N ARG A 142 -5.31 -2.32 -33.49
CA ARG A 142 -4.74 -1.42 -34.49
C ARG A 142 -4.78 -2.00 -35.90
N ASP A 143 -4.50 -3.28 -36.07
CA ASP A 143 -4.61 -3.97 -37.36
C ASP A 143 -6.05 -3.98 -37.86
N LYS A 144 -7.03 -4.21 -36.97
CA LYS A 144 -8.46 -4.10 -37.29
C LYS A 144 -8.83 -2.69 -37.74
N LEU A 145 -8.31 -1.66 -37.07
CA LEU A 145 -8.54 -0.27 -37.44
C LEU A 145 -7.91 0.07 -38.79
N ASN A 146 -6.68 -0.39 -39.06
CA ASN A 146 -6.02 -0.20 -40.34
C ASN A 146 -6.77 -0.88 -41.49
N LYS A 147 -7.30 -2.10 -41.29
CA LYS A 147 -8.15 -2.77 -42.28
C LYS A 147 -9.39 -1.94 -42.63
N MET A 148 -10.05 -1.35 -41.63
CA MET A 148 -11.21 -0.47 -41.85
C MET A 148 -10.83 0.82 -42.58
N ARG A 149 -9.66 1.42 -42.27
CA ARG A 149 -9.16 2.62 -42.94
C ARG A 149 -8.88 2.35 -44.42
N VAL A 150 -8.18 1.27 -44.72
CA VAL A 150 -7.88 0.86 -46.11
C VAL A 150 -9.17 0.62 -46.88
N ARG A 151 -10.16 -0.05 -46.28
CA ARG A 151 -11.48 -0.27 -46.90
C ARG A 151 -12.19 1.05 -47.24
N ASN A 152 -11.97 2.09 -46.44
CA ASN A 152 -12.56 3.41 -46.62
C ASN A 152 -11.65 4.36 -47.44
N GLY A 153 -10.59 3.86 -48.09
CA GLY A 153 -9.67 4.68 -48.90
C GLY A 153 -8.73 5.59 -48.10
N LEU A 154 -8.61 5.38 -46.79
CA LEU A 154 -7.70 6.14 -45.92
C LEU A 154 -6.39 5.41 -45.72
N GLU A 155 -5.30 6.17 -45.60
CA GLU A 155 -4.00 5.63 -45.26
C GLU A 155 -3.98 4.97 -43.87
N PRO A 156 -3.22 3.87 -43.70
CA PRO A 156 -3.04 3.21 -42.41
C PRO A 156 -2.36 4.15 -41.42
N LEU A 157 -2.64 3.97 -40.13
CA LEU A 157 -2.02 4.80 -39.10
C LEU A 157 -0.50 4.55 -39.03
N PRO A 158 0.33 5.60 -38.88
CA PRO A 158 1.79 5.48 -38.78
C PRO A 158 2.19 4.77 -37.49
N SER A 159 3.17 3.85 -37.57
CA SER A 159 3.64 3.08 -36.41
C SER A 159 3.93 4.00 -35.22
N PRO A 160 3.55 3.63 -33.99
CA PRO A 160 3.97 4.38 -32.81
C PRO A 160 5.50 4.51 -32.81
N PRO A 161 6.04 5.67 -32.40
CA PRO A 161 7.48 5.85 -32.28
C PRO A 161 8.05 4.78 -31.33
N PRO A 162 9.25 4.24 -31.61
CA PRO A 162 9.89 3.31 -30.70
C PRO A 162 10.02 3.98 -29.33
N THR A 163 9.58 3.29 -28.28
CA THR A 163 9.84 3.77 -26.92
C THR A 163 11.36 3.82 -26.76
N PRO A 164 11.95 4.97 -26.36
CA PRO A 164 13.38 5.03 -26.12
C PRO A 164 13.76 3.94 -25.10
N PRO A 165 14.91 3.28 -25.27
CA PRO A 165 15.38 2.34 -24.27
C PRO A 165 15.44 3.06 -22.91
N PRO A 166 15.11 2.36 -21.80
CA PRO A 166 15.33 2.93 -20.48
C PRO A 166 16.80 3.35 -20.39
N PRO A 167 17.11 4.49 -19.74
CA PRO A 167 18.49 4.92 -19.58
C PRO A 167 19.27 3.81 -18.87
N GLU A 168 20.44 3.47 -19.41
CA GLU A 168 21.39 2.57 -18.76
C GLU A 168 21.94 3.30 -17.53
N ILE A 169 21.46 2.93 -16.35
CA ILE A 169 21.93 3.50 -15.09
C ILE A 169 23.18 2.72 -14.71
N ASP A 170 24.32 3.40 -14.67
CA ASP A 170 25.57 2.84 -14.17
C ASP A 170 25.49 2.68 -12.64
N LEU A 171 25.19 1.47 -12.18
CA LEU A 171 25.01 1.17 -10.75
C LEU A 171 26.33 1.28 -9.98
N ASP A 172 27.47 1.10 -10.65
CA ASP A 172 28.80 1.15 -10.03
C ASP A 172 29.24 2.60 -9.75
N SER A 173 28.59 3.58 -10.39
CA SER A 173 28.77 5.01 -10.12
C SER A 173 28.07 5.50 -8.85
N ILE A 174 27.19 4.68 -8.26
CA ILE A 174 26.48 5.03 -7.02
C ILE A 174 27.45 4.80 -5.85
N PRO A 175 27.83 5.84 -5.10
CA PRO A 175 28.80 5.69 -4.02
C PRO A 175 28.25 4.75 -2.93
N LEU A 176 29.11 3.86 -2.43
CA LEU A 176 28.78 2.98 -1.31
C LEU A 176 28.49 3.82 -0.05
N PRO A 177 27.53 3.41 0.79
CA PRO A 177 27.22 4.13 2.02
C PRO A 177 28.46 4.20 2.92
N GLY A 178 28.91 5.42 3.24
CA GLY A 178 30.06 5.68 4.11
C GLY A 178 31.32 6.20 3.40
N GLN A 179 31.38 6.20 2.07
CA GLN A 179 32.43 6.95 1.35
C GLN A 179 32.10 8.44 1.39
N LYS A 180 32.92 9.24 2.07
CA LYS A 180 32.81 10.71 2.06
C LYS A 180 33.11 11.17 0.62
N GLU A 181 32.08 11.59 -0.11
CA GLU A 181 32.22 12.23 -1.43
C GLU A 181 33.23 13.38 -1.32
N THR A 182 34.12 13.52 -2.31
CA THR A 182 35.02 14.69 -2.32
C THR A 182 34.21 15.98 -2.51
N PRO A 183 34.66 17.14 -1.99
CA PRO A 183 33.93 18.40 -2.13
C PRO A 183 33.59 18.74 -3.59
N GLU A 184 34.48 18.40 -4.52
CA GLU A 184 34.30 18.61 -5.97
C GLU A 184 33.18 17.73 -6.56
N GLU A 185 33.08 16.47 -6.14
CA GLU A 185 32.03 15.54 -6.58
C GLU A 185 30.65 15.92 -6.02
N ARG A 186 30.60 16.34 -4.75
CA ARG A 186 29.39 16.92 -4.13
C ARG A 186 28.88 18.11 -4.93
N HIS A 187 29.79 19.05 -5.20
CA HIS A 187 29.47 20.25 -5.93
C HIS A 187 29.01 19.95 -7.36
N ALA A 188 29.68 19.03 -8.07
CA ALA A 188 29.29 18.62 -9.42
C ALA A 188 27.89 17.97 -9.45
N ARG A 189 27.54 17.18 -8.43
CA ARG A 189 26.22 16.56 -8.30
C ARG A 189 25.11 17.59 -8.01
N LEU A 190 25.38 18.56 -7.14
CA LEU A 190 24.47 19.68 -6.85
C LEU A 190 24.21 20.55 -8.09
N MET A 191 25.22 20.70 -8.97
CA MET A 191 25.10 21.45 -10.22
C MET A 191 24.42 20.67 -11.36
N LYS A 192 24.43 19.34 -11.33
CA LYS A 192 23.80 18.45 -12.32
C LYS A 192 22.31 18.16 -12.05
N SER A 193 21.60 19.07 -11.41
CA SER A 193 20.16 18.94 -11.21
C SER A 193 19.40 19.47 -12.43
N ASP A 194 18.66 18.58 -13.12
CA ASP A 194 17.83 18.93 -14.28
C ASP A 194 16.53 19.69 -13.91
N ARG A 195 16.24 19.88 -12.62
CA ARG A 195 15.04 20.59 -12.16
C ARG A 195 15.23 22.10 -12.17
N GLU A 196 14.26 22.81 -12.72
CA GLU A 196 14.34 24.26 -12.93
C GLU A 196 14.44 25.08 -11.63
N TRP A 197 13.82 24.63 -10.55
CA TRP A 197 13.84 25.31 -9.23
C TRP A 197 15.10 25.00 -8.40
N ASP A 198 15.96 24.10 -8.90
CA ASP A 198 17.29 23.85 -8.36
C ASP A 198 18.39 24.64 -9.11
N ARG A 199 18.04 25.34 -10.21
CA ARG A 199 18.95 26.28 -10.88
C ARG A 199 19.37 27.38 -9.90
N GLY A 200 20.67 27.50 -9.65
CA GLY A 200 21.28 28.54 -8.81
C GLY A 200 21.49 28.17 -7.34
N LYS A 201 20.93 27.06 -6.84
CA LYS A 201 21.14 26.64 -5.45
C LYS A 201 22.57 26.22 -5.14
N GLY A 202 23.25 25.58 -6.10
CA GLY A 202 24.65 25.19 -5.94
C GLY A 202 25.61 26.37 -5.74
N LEU A 203 25.27 27.59 -6.21
CA LEU A 203 26.14 28.77 -6.07
C LEU A 203 26.04 29.44 -4.69
N TYR A 204 24.92 29.30 -4.00
CA TYR A 204 24.73 29.93 -2.68
C TYR A 204 25.35 29.10 -1.55
N THR A 205 25.40 27.77 -1.70
CA THR A 205 25.94 26.88 -0.66
C THR A 205 27.46 26.71 -0.73
N THR A 206 28.08 26.96 -1.88
CA THR A 206 29.53 26.77 -2.10
C THR A 206 30.40 27.58 -1.17
N TRP A 207 30.07 28.85 -0.92
CA TRP A 207 30.92 29.70 -0.08
C TRP A 207 30.83 29.29 1.40
N ILE A 208 29.66 28.86 1.88
CA ILE A 208 29.45 28.38 3.25
C ILE A 208 30.16 27.04 3.47
N GLU A 209 30.09 26.14 2.48
CA GLU A 209 30.75 24.83 2.54
C GLU A 209 32.27 24.98 2.44
N LYS A 210 32.75 25.86 1.55
CA LYS A 210 34.18 26.20 1.44
C LYS A 210 34.72 26.81 2.74
N GLU A 211 33.99 27.72 3.38
CA GLU A 211 34.39 28.31 4.67
C GLU A 211 34.34 27.30 5.83
N ARG A 212 33.54 26.23 5.72
CA ARG A 212 33.54 25.11 6.68
C ARG A 212 34.69 24.14 6.47
N ASP A 213 35.07 23.90 5.21
CA ASP A 213 36.17 23.01 4.84
C ASP A 213 37.55 23.67 5.04
N GLU A 214 37.65 25.00 4.89
CA GLU A 214 38.88 25.78 5.13
C GLU A 214 39.11 26.13 6.61
N ARG A 215 38.16 25.85 7.49
CA ARG A 215 38.27 26.15 8.93
C ARG A 215 39.28 25.21 9.60
N GLU A 216 40.11 25.75 10.50
CA GLU A 216 41.06 24.94 11.28
C GLU A 216 40.36 23.79 12.00
N ASP A 217 40.99 22.60 12.00
CA ASP A 217 40.43 21.36 12.56
C ASP A 217 39.97 21.51 14.02
N GLU A 218 40.53 22.47 14.76
CA GLU A 218 40.17 22.79 16.15
C GLU A 218 38.77 23.40 16.31
N PHE A 219 38.20 23.99 15.25
CA PHE A 219 36.86 24.59 15.24
C PHE A 219 35.84 23.81 14.39
N ARG A 220 36.24 22.64 13.87
CA ARG A 220 35.31 21.74 13.19
C ARG A 220 34.43 21.04 14.25
N PRO A 221 33.10 20.96 14.06
CA PRO A 221 32.27 20.15 14.95
C PRO A 221 32.78 18.71 14.97
N PRO A 222 32.84 18.05 16.15
CA PRO A 222 33.36 16.69 16.27
C PRO A 222 32.73 15.73 15.26
N ASP A 223 33.56 14.89 14.65
CA ASP A 223 33.14 13.93 13.63
C ASP A 223 32.03 12.96 14.13
N SER A 224 31.83 12.85 15.45
CA SER A 224 30.74 12.09 16.08
C SER A 224 29.33 12.64 15.84
N TYR A 225 29.18 13.91 15.43
CA TYR A 225 27.85 14.52 15.20
C TYR A 225 27.22 14.13 13.85
N PHE A 226 28.00 13.56 12.94
CA PHE A 226 27.57 13.24 11.57
C PHE A 226 27.49 11.72 11.31
N GLN A 227 27.33 10.94 12.38
CA GLN A 227 27.24 9.48 12.36
C GLN A 227 25.83 8.99 11.99
#